data_AF-A0A842Q4Q0-F1
#
_entry.id   AF-A0A842Q4Q0-F1
#
_cell.length_a   1.000
_cell.length_b   1.000
_cell.length_c   1.000
_cell.angle_alpha   90.00
_cell.angle_beta   90.00
_cell.angle_gamma   90.00
#
_symmetry.space_group_name_H-M   'P 1'
#
loop_
_entity.id
_entity.type
_entity.pdbx_description
1 polymer ?
#
loop_
_entity_poly.entity_id
_entity_poly.type
_entity_poly.pdbx_seq_one_letter_code
_entity_poly.pdbx_strand_id
1 'polypeptide(L)'
;MEYAIQRGKPSNHFRLFDGLYLSSIGMGTYLGDLSTEDDNAMENAVYESIKSGAINVIDTAINYRAMKSEKSIGRALLRLRKEGIISRDQVFICTKNGYITNDGDYPSIDVMEYMQRMFISTGIIKSDEISSGYNVLNPNYVERCIDKSLINMHLSAIDLVYIHNAFESWHEDIKREEFMQMLSRVFEVYERYRSINKIRYYGMATWTCFRVPPDNKEYLYLEEVVNLAKKVGGKQHGFRFIQLPYNLAYSEALLLKGQNVGTEKNLTILEAVEKLNIKIFTSIPLFQSRLLSAQIPDYM
;
A
#
# COMPACT_ATOMS: atom_id res chain seq x y z
N MET A 1 20.21 5.78 7.03
CA MET A 1 20.22 6.96 7.92
C MET A 1 21.52 7.73 7.84
N GLU A 2 22.70 7.11 8.05
CA GLU A 2 24.01 7.78 7.97
C GLU A 2 24.23 8.57 6.67
N TYR A 3 23.96 7.94 5.52
CA TYR A 3 23.99 8.60 4.20
C TYR A 3 23.17 9.89 4.14
N ALA A 4 21.97 9.88 4.74
CA ALA A 4 21.08 11.03 4.75
C ALA A 4 21.58 12.13 5.71
N ILE A 5 22.12 11.76 6.87
CA ILE A 5 22.70 12.70 7.83
C ILE A 5 23.91 13.41 7.23
N GLN A 6 24.78 12.70 6.53
CA GLN A 6 25.92 13.29 5.82
C GLN A 6 25.48 14.32 4.76
N ARG A 7 24.24 14.22 4.25
CA ARG A 7 23.61 15.18 3.33
C ARG A 7 22.72 16.21 4.02
N GLY A 8 22.89 16.40 5.33
CA GLY A 8 22.21 17.43 6.11
C GLY A 8 20.75 17.12 6.44
N LYS A 9 20.31 15.86 6.37
CA LYS A 9 18.96 15.49 6.83
C LYS A 9 18.94 15.29 8.34
N PRO A 10 17.97 15.86 9.07
CA PRO A 10 17.94 15.75 10.51
C PRO A 10 17.57 14.33 10.94
N SER A 11 18.10 13.86 12.08
CA SER A 11 17.90 12.49 12.55
C SER A 11 16.44 12.17 12.86
N ASN A 12 15.69 13.15 13.39
CA ASN A 12 14.26 13.04 13.70
C ASN A 12 13.35 12.89 12.46
N HIS A 13 13.90 13.12 11.25
CA HIS A 13 13.20 12.81 10.01
C HIS A 13 13.01 11.31 9.80
N PHE A 14 13.81 10.47 10.46
CA PHE A 14 13.75 9.02 10.31
C PHE A 14 13.14 8.37 11.55
N ARG A 15 12.16 7.50 11.35
CA ARG A 15 11.51 6.73 12.42
C ARG A 15 12.02 5.29 12.42
N LEU A 16 12.38 4.79 13.60
CA LEU A 16 12.83 3.41 13.78
C LEU A 16 11.64 2.45 13.78
N PHE A 17 11.73 1.40 12.97
CA PHE A 17 10.77 0.29 12.93
C PHE A 17 11.50 -1.01 12.57
N ASP A 18 11.45 -2.00 13.46
CA ASP A 18 12.07 -3.32 13.25
C ASP A 18 13.51 -3.27 12.71
N GLY A 19 14.34 -2.43 13.35
CA GLY A 19 15.73 -2.20 12.95
C GLY A 19 15.93 -1.35 11.68
N LEU A 20 14.85 -0.92 11.02
CA LEU A 20 14.87 -0.06 9.84
C LEU A 20 14.62 1.40 10.22
N TYR A 21 15.31 2.32 9.55
CA TYR A 21 15.04 3.75 9.64
C TYR A 21 14.25 4.19 8.42
N LEU A 22 12.98 4.54 8.60
CA LEU A 22 12.08 4.96 7.54
C LEU A 22 11.91 6.48 7.56
N SER A 23 12.01 7.14 6.41
CA SER A 23 11.76 8.58 6.30
C SER A 23 10.32 8.89 6.71
N SER A 24 10.14 10.00 7.44
CA SER A 24 8.83 10.45 7.93
C SER A 24 7.89 10.89 6.80
N ILE A 25 8.44 11.08 5.61
CA ILE A 25 7.76 11.36 4.35
C ILE A 25 8.13 10.27 3.36
N GLY A 26 7.14 9.70 2.69
CA GLY A 26 7.31 8.79 1.55
C GLY A 26 6.92 9.45 0.23
N MET A 27 7.31 8.83 -0.88
CA MET A 27 6.91 9.24 -2.22
C MET A 27 5.81 8.33 -2.77
N GLY A 28 4.62 8.87 -2.99
CA GLY A 28 3.53 8.18 -3.69
C GLY A 28 3.62 8.34 -5.20
N THR A 29 3.17 7.33 -5.95
CA THR A 29 3.37 7.23 -7.42
C THR A 29 2.07 6.98 -8.21
N TYR A 30 0.95 7.50 -7.70
CA TYR A 30 -0.40 7.23 -8.23
C TYR A 30 -0.71 7.93 -9.57
N LEU A 31 -0.33 9.20 -9.73
CA LEU A 31 -0.79 10.06 -10.82
C LEU A 31 0.19 10.12 -11.99
N GLY A 32 -0.33 10.55 -13.15
CA GLY A 32 0.40 10.74 -14.41
C GLY A 32 -0.27 9.99 -15.57
N ASP A 33 -0.06 10.47 -16.78
CA ASP A 33 -0.56 9.86 -18.02
C ASP A 33 0.24 8.59 -18.38
N LEU A 34 -0.24 7.80 -19.34
CA LEU A 34 0.47 6.60 -19.82
C LEU A 34 1.61 6.93 -20.81
N SER A 35 2.06 8.19 -20.85
CA SER A 35 3.07 8.69 -21.77
C SER A 35 4.50 8.33 -21.34
N THR A 36 5.41 8.29 -22.31
CA THR A 36 6.85 8.16 -22.06
C THR A 36 7.41 9.37 -21.28
N GLU A 37 6.80 10.54 -21.44
CA GLU A 37 7.20 11.74 -20.69
C GLU A 37 6.97 11.56 -19.19
N ASP A 38 5.78 11.11 -18.80
CA ASP A 38 5.47 10.85 -17.39
C ASP A 38 6.19 9.62 -16.84
N ASP A 39 6.57 8.67 -17.69
CA ASP A 39 7.47 7.57 -17.31
C ASP A 39 8.86 8.09 -16.92
N ASN A 40 9.43 8.99 -17.73
CA ASN A 40 10.72 9.61 -17.46
C ASN A 40 10.64 10.55 -16.24
N ALA A 41 9.56 11.32 -16.12
CA ALA A 41 9.35 12.20 -14.97
C ALA A 41 9.24 11.40 -13.66
N MET A 42 8.47 10.30 -13.66
CA MET A 42 8.34 9.41 -12.51
C MET A 42 9.69 8.77 -12.14
N GLU A 43 10.41 8.22 -13.11
CA GLU A 43 11.74 7.64 -12.91
C GLU A 43 12.71 8.66 -12.28
N ASN A 44 12.80 9.85 -12.85
CA ASN A 44 13.69 10.90 -12.36
C ASN A 44 13.29 11.39 -10.96
N ALA A 45 11.98 11.53 -10.69
CA ALA A 45 11.50 11.94 -9.38
C ALA A 45 11.85 10.91 -8.29
N VAL A 46 11.72 9.61 -8.57
CA VAL A 46 12.14 8.52 -7.66
C VAL A 46 13.66 8.55 -7.46
N TYR A 47 14.42 8.64 -8.56
CA TYR A 47 15.88 8.69 -8.52
C TYR A 47 16.39 9.86 -7.67
N GLU A 48 15.93 11.09 -7.94
CA GLU A 48 16.40 12.29 -7.21
C GLU A 48 15.95 12.29 -5.75
N SER A 49 14.73 11.83 -5.47
CA SER A 49 14.21 11.73 -4.10
C SER A 49 15.07 10.82 -3.23
N ILE A 50 15.42 9.63 -3.74
CA ILE A 50 16.27 8.68 -3.02
C ILE A 50 17.72 9.18 -2.95
N LYS A 51 18.27 9.65 -4.08
CA LYS A 51 19.65 10.16 -4.15
C LYS A 51 19.90 11.31 -3.18
N SER A 52 18.92 12.19 -2.98
CA SER A 52 19.01 13.29 -2.02
C SER A 52 19.18 12.83 -0.56
N GLY A 53 18.84 11.57 -0.27
CA GLY A 53 18.75 11.01 1.08
C GLY A 53 17.53 11.47 1.86
N ALA A 54 16.64 12.29 1.29
CA ALA A 54 15.44 12.77 1.98
C ALA A 54 14.35 11.71 2.07
N ILE A 55 14.22 10.83 1.08
CA ILE A 55 13.15 9.84 1.03
C ILE A 55 13.78 8.46 0.87
N ASN A 56 13.35 7.50 1.69
CA ASN A 56 13.65 6.10 1.45
C ASN A 56 12.41 5.20 1.46
N VAL A 57 11.21 5.77 1.57
CA VAL A 57 9.94 5.04 1.43
C VAL A 57 9.31 5.40 0.09
N ILE A 58 9.12 4.42 -0.79
CA ILE A 58 8.43 4.57 -2.06
C ILE A 58 7.14 3.76 -2.03
N ASP A 59 6.02 4.38 -2.37
CA ASP A 59 4.71 3.76 -2.37
C ASP A 59 4.11 3.75 -3.78
N THR A 60 3.70 2.56 -4.23
CA THR A 60 3.08 2.33 -5.53
C THR A 60 1.93 1.34 -5.42
N ALA A 61 1.34 0.95 -6.54
CA ALA A 61 0.40 -0.17 -6.64
C ALA A 61 0.48 -0.74 -8.06
N ILE A 62 0.16 -2.02 -8.22
CA ILE A 62 0.20 -2.67 -9.55
C ILE A 62 -0.70 -1.94 -10.57
N ASN A 63 -1.81 -1.39 -10.13
CA ASN A 63 -2.76 -0.68 -11.00
C ASN A 63 -2.38 0.78 -11.28
N TYR A 64 -1.35 1.34 -10.63
CA TYR A 64 -0.95 2.72 -10.88
C TYR A 64 -0.36 2.87 -12.27
N ARG A 65 -1.00 3.74 -13.06
CA ARG A 65 -0.66 3.99 -14.47
C ARG A 65 -0.52 2.70 -15.28
N ALA A 66 -1.44 1.74 -15.09
CA ALA A 66 -1.43 0.44 -15.77
C ALA A 66 -0.06 -0.26 -15.66
N MET A 67 0.43 -0.44 -14.42
CA MET A 67 1.76 -0.97 -14.08
C MET A 67 2.96 -0.08 -14.44
N LYS A 68 2.79 1.03 -15.16
CA LYS A 68 3.94 1.87 -15.60
C LYS A 68 4.64 2.59 -14.45
N SER A 69 3.94 2.90 -13.36
CA SER A 69 4.58 3.46 -12.15
C SER A 69 5.59 2.47 -11.56
N GLU A 70 5.24 1.20 -11.40
CA GLU A 70 6.15 0.16 -10.91
C GLU A 70 7.38 0.00 -11.82
N LYS A 71 7.18 -0.01 -13.14
CA LYS A 71 8.28 -0.10 -14.11
C LYS A 71 9.22 1.09 -14.03
N SER A 72 8.68 2.30 -13.86
CA SER A 72 9.48 3.53 -13.72
C SER A 72 10.28 3.53 -12.41
N ILE A 73 9.69 3.04 -11.32
CA ILE A 73 10.41 2.79 -10.06
C ILE A 73 11.54 1.77 -10.27
N GLY A 74 11.27 0.67 -10.98
CA GLY A 74 12.27 -0.35 -11.30
C GLY A 74 13.49 0.22 -12.03
N ARG A 75 13.26 1.04 -13.07
CA ARG A 75 14.36 1.72 -13.79
C ARG A 75 15.15 2.67 -12.89
N ALA A 76 14.47 3.45 -12.05
CA ALA A 76 15.13 4.35 -11.09
C ALA A 76 16.02 3.59 -10.09
N LEU A 77 15.51 2.47 -9.54
CA LEU A 77 16.25 1.62 -8.61
C LEU A 77 17.48 0.97 -9.26
N LEU A 78 17.33 0.46 -10.48
CA LEU A 78 18.45 -0.08 -11.26
C LEU A 78 19.52 0.98 -11.50
N ARG A 79 19.12 2.20 -11.89
CA ARG A 79 20.03 3.33 -12.11
C ARG A 79 20.78 3.71 -10.84
N LEU A 80 20.09 3.90 -9.72
CA LEU A 80 20.68 4.23 -8.43
C LEU A 80 21.72 3.18 -7.97
N ARG A 81 21.39 1.89 -8.13
CA ARG A 81 22.29 0.78 -7.78
C ARG A 81 23.49 0.70 -8.71
N LYS A 82 23.29 0.87 -10.02
CA LYS A 82 24.36 0.87 -11.03
C LYS A 82 25.37 1.99 -10.77
N GLU A 83 24.89 3.14 -10.31
CA GLU A 83 25.72 4.30 -9.96
C GLU A 83 26.33 4.19 -8.54
N GLY A 84 26.05 3.13 -7.78
CA GLY A 84 26.59 2.93 -6.43
C GLY A 84 26.05 3.91 -5.38
N ILE A 85 24.91 4.57 -5.65
CA ILE A 85 24.33 5.57 -4.75
C ILE A 85 23.65 4.91 -3.55
N ILE A 86 22.95 3.79 -3.80
CA ILE A 86 22.32 3.00 -2.75
C ILE A 86 22.52 1.49 -2.96
N SER A 87 22.38 0.77 -1.86
CA SER A 87 22.08 -0.66 -1.81
C SER A 87 20.57 -0.90 -1.58
N ARG A 88 20.07 -2.09 -1.90
CA ARG A 88 18.61 -2.38 -1.87
C ARG A 88 18.01 -2.24 -0.47
N ASP A 89 18.76 -2.57 0.57
CA ASP A 89 18.38 -2.50 1.98
C ASP A 89 18.28 -1.07 2.53
N GLN A 90 18.70 -0.06 1.75
CA GLN A 90 18.58 1.34 2.14
C GLN A 90 17.24 1.98 1.77
N VAL A 91 16.41 1.28 0.96
CA VAL A 91 15.08 1.73 0.55
C VAL A 91 14.00 0.75 0.98
N PHE A 92 12.81 1.28 1.25
CA PHE A 92 11.62 0.57 1.66
C PHE A 92 10.55 0.75 0.58
N ILE A 93 10.23 -0.33 -0.12
CA ILE A 93 9.31 -0.31 -1.26
C ILE A 93 7.98 -0.94 -0.87
N CYS A 94 6.92 -0.15 -1.00
CA CYS A 94 5.54 -0.57 -0.82
C CYS A 94 4.86 -0.73 -2.18
N THR A 95 4.10 -1.80 -2.38
CA THR A 95 3.12 -1.91 -3.47
C THR A 95 1.78 -2.37 -2.94
N LYS A 96 0.76 -2.39 -3.81
CA LYS A 96 -0.60 -2.84 -3.50
C LYS A 96 -1.14 -3.69 -4.62
N ASN A 97 -1.92 -4.70 -4.27
CA ASN A 97 -2.67 -5.55 -5.18
C ASN A 97 -4.18 -5.53 -4.81
N GLY A 98 -4.99 -6.28 -5.53
CA GLY A 98 -6.44 -6.36 -5.33
C GLY A 98 -7.20 -5.75 -6.49
N TYR A 99 -6.91 -4.50 -6.87
CA TYR A 99 -7.55 -3.91 -8.05
C TYR A 99 -7.06 -4.55 -9.36
N ILE A 100 -8.01 -4.78 -10.27
CA ILE A 100 -7.69 -5.21 -11.64
C ILE A 100 -7.00 -4.08 -12.42
N THR A 101 -6.16 -4.46 -13.36
CA THR A 101 -5.46 -3.53 -14.23
C THR A 101 -4.97 -4.25 -15.49
N ASN A 102 -4.81 -3.50 -16.57
CA ASN A 102 -4.07 -3.91 -17.75
C ASN A 102 -2.58 -3.56 -17.63
N ASP A 103 -1.80 -3.95 -18.62
CA ASP A 103 -0.39 -3.59 -18.74
C ASP A 103 -0.25 -2.47 -19.78
N GLY A 104 0.21 -1.29 -19.33
CA GLY A 104 0.30 -0.06 -20.12
C GLY A 104 1.32 -0.09 -21.26
N ASP A 105 2.09 -1.18 -21.42
CA ASP A 105 2.89 -1.40 -22.64
C ASP A 105 2.05 -1.92 -23.80
N TYR A 106 0.79 -2.32 -23.56
CA TYR A 106 -0.17 -2.79 -24.55
C TYR A 106 -1.40 -1.87 -24.61
N PRO A 107 -1.27 -0.62 -25.11
CA PRO A 107 -2.32 0.39 -25.04
C PRO A 107 -3.60 0.03 -25.81
N SER A 108 -3.54 -0.95 -26.72
CA SER A 108 -4.71 -1.44 -27.46
C SER A 108 -5.56 -2.45 -26.68
N ILE A 109 -5.09 -2.91 -25.51
CA ILE A 109 -5.77 -3.92 -24.69
C ILE A 109 -6.34 -3.21 -23.46
N ASP A 110 -7.66 -3.14 -23.37
CA ASP A 110 -8.32 -2.56 -22.19
C ASP A 110 -8.23 -3.49 -20.96
N VAL A 111 -8.64 -2.97 -19.81
CA VAL A 111 -8.58 -3.70 -18.53
C VAL A 111 -9.36 -5.01 -18.57
N MET A 112 -10.58 -5.03 -19.10
CA MET A 112 -11.42 -6.23 -19.10
C MET A 112 -10.94 -7.26 -20.09
N GLU A 113 -10.47 -6.83 -21.26
CA GLU A 113 -9.84 -7.72 -22.23
C GLU A 113 -8.56 -8.34 -21.66
N TYR A 114 -7.72 -7.55 -20.98
CA TYR A 114 -6.53 -8.05 -20.31
C TYR A 114 -6.91 -9.08 -19.24
N MET A 115 -7.91 -8.77 -18.41
CA MET A 115 -8.40 -9.69 -17.38
C MET A 115 -8.93 -10.99 -17.99
N GLN A 116 -9.71 -10.89 -19.07
CA GLN A 116 -10.26 -12.03 -19.78
C GLN A 116 -9.15 -12.94 -20.33
N ARG A 117 -8.15 -12.36 -21.00
CA ARG A 117 -7.07 -13.12 -21.65
C ARG A 117 -6.11 -13.73 -20.63
N MET A 118 -5.70 -12.96 -19.62
CA MET A 118 -4.60 -13.35 -18.74
C MET A 118 -5.04 -14.18 -17.54
N PHE A 119 -6.26 -13.97 -17.03
CA PHE A 119 -6.70 -14.57 -15.78
C PHE A 119 -7.96 -15.42 -15.89
N ILE A 120 -8.96 -15.00 -16.67
CA ILE A 120 -10.23 -15.73 -16.76
C ILE A 120 -10.12 -16.92 -17.73
N SER A 121 -9.66 -16.70 -18.95
CA SER A 121 -9.54 -17.75 -19.97
C SER A 121 -8.47 -18.79 -19.63
N THR A 122 -7.54 -18.43 -18.76
CA THR A 122 -6.50 -19.33 -18.23
C THR A 122 -6.95 -20.08 -16.97
N GLY A 123 -8.15 -19.81 -16.45
CA GLY A 123 -8.72 -20.45 -15.26
C GLY A 123 -8.07 -20.03 -13.94
N ILE A 124 -7.34 -18.91 -13.91
CA ILE A 124 -6.73 -18.37 -12.67
C ILE A 124 -7.81 -17.82 -11.74
N ILE A 125 -8.78 -17.10 -12.31
CA ILE A 125 -9.99 -16.63 -11.63
C ILE A 125 -11.21 -16.85 -12.51
N LYS A 126 -12.39 -16.72 -11.93
CA LYS A 126 -13.67 -16.58 -12.64
C LYS A 126 -14.12 -15.12 -12.67
N SER A 127 -15.05 -14.80 -13.57
CA SER A 127 -15.60 -13.45 -13.71
C SER A 127 -16.39 -12.99 -12.49
N ASP A 128 -17.05 -13.91 -11.78
CA ASP A 128 -17.79 -13.64 -10.53
C ASP A 128 -16.88 -13.46 -9.30
N GLU A 129 -15.57 -13.62 -9.46
CA GLU A 129 -14.57 -13.31 -8.42
C GLU A 129 -14.01 -11.87 -8.55
N ILE A 130 -14.56 -11.06 -9.45
CA ILE A 130 -14.30 -9.62 -9.58
C ILE A 130 -15.47 -8.87 -8.93
N SER A 131 -15.17 -8.07 -7.92
CA SER A 131 -16.17 -7.26 -7.22
C SER A 131 -16.71 -6.12 -8.09
N SER A 132 -17.84 -5.55 -7.72
CA SER A 132 -18.40 -4.33 -8.32
C SER A 132 -17.44 -3.13 -8.20
N GLY A 133 -16.59 -3.14 -7.17
CA GLY A 133 -15.46 -2.23 -7.00
C GLY A 133 -14.20 -2.57 -7.81
N TYR A 134 -14.25 -3.51 -8.76
CA TYR A 134 -13.12 -3.94 -9.59
C TYR A 134 -11.94 -4.53 -8.80
N ASN A 135 -12.23 -5.19 -7.68
CA ASN A 135 -11.24 -5.81 -6.80
C ASN A 135 -11.34 -7.35 -6.84
N VAL A 136 -10.22 -8.03 -6.62
CA VAL A 136 -10.09 -9.48 -6.66
C VAL A 136 -9.28 -9.94 -5.44
N LEU A 137 -9.90 -10.77 -4.59
CA LEU A 137 -9.25 -11.41 -3.43
C LEU A 137 -8.90 -12.88 -3.67
N ASN A 138 -9.06 -13.38 -4.90
CA ASN A 138 -8.65 -14.73 -5.25
C ASN A 138 -7.13 -14.89 -5.03
N PRO A 139 -6.69 -15.90 -4.23
CA PRO A 139 -5.28 -16.13 -3.92
C PRO A 139 -4.37 -16.21 -5.16
N ASN A 140 -4.78 -16.93 -6.20
CA ASN A 140 -3.97 -17.10 -7.40
C ASN A 140 -3.76 -15.77 -8.13
N TYR A 141 -4.77 -14.89 -8.16
CA TYR A 141 -4.62 -13.55 -8.73
C TYR A 141 -3.62 -12.72 -7.91
N VAL A 142 -3.78 -12.70 -6.58
CA VAL A 142 -2.88 -11.97 -5.67
C VAL A 142 -1.43 -12.40 -5.84
N GLU A 143 -1.17 -13.70 -5.97
CA GLU A 143 0.17 -14.26 -6.25
C GLU A 143 0.75 -13.72 -7.56
N ARG A 144 -0.05 -13.75 -8.64
CA ARG A 144 0.38 -13.23 -9.94
C ARG A 144 0.67 -11.74 -9.90
N CYS A 145 -0.12 -10.97 -9.14
CA CYS A 145 0.16 -9.56 -8.94
C CYS A 145 1.49 -9.34 -8.21
N ILE A 146 1.77 -10.06 -7.12
CA ILE A 146 3.04 -9.90 -6.40
C ILE A 146 4.22 -10.26 -7.30
N ASP A 147 4.16 -11.38 -8.03
CA ASP A 147 5.22 -11.79 -8.94
C ASP A 147 5.43 -10.77 -10.07
N LYS A 148 4.34 -10.20 -10.62
CA LYS A 148 4.42 -9.15 -11.63
C LYS A 148 5.01 -7.86 -11.07
N SER A 149 4.64 -7.45 -9.86
CA SER A 149 5.23 -6.28 -9.18
C SER A 149 6.73 -6.44 -8.93
N LEU A 150 7.18 -7.63 -8.52
CA LEU A 150 8.60 -7.97 -8.37
C LEU A 150 9.34 -7.82 -9.71
N ILE A 151 8.76 -8.31 -10.80
CA ILE A 151 9.33 -8.20 -12.15
C ILE A 151 9.38 -6.73 -12.59
N ASN A 152 8.26 -5.99 -12.49
CA ASN A 152 8.16 -4.59 -12.91
C ASN A 152 9.20 -3.71 -12.20
N MET A 153 9.41 -3.93 -10.90
CA MET A 153 10.36 -3.14 -10.10
C MET A 153 11.79 -3.73 -10.09
N HIS A 154 12.03 -4.85 -10.76
CA HIS A 154 13.31 -5.57 -10.74
C HIS A 154 13.80 -5.90 -9.32
N LEU A 155 12.90 -6.42 -8.48
CA LEU A 155 13.15 -6.75 -7.09
C LEU A 155 13.10 -8.27 -6.86
N SER A 156 13.95 -8.76 -5.95
CA SER A 156 13.83 -10.11 -5.39
C SER A 156 12.83 -10.18 -4.24
N ALA A 157 12.64 -9.05 -3.53
CA ALA A 157 11.73 -8.93 -2.39
C ALA A 157 11.09 -7.53 -2.32
N ILE A 158 9.81 -7.49 -1.94
CA ILE A 158 9.05 -6.27 -1.62
C ILE A 158 9.03 -6.09 -0.11
N ASP A 159 9.23 -4.86 0.40
CA ASP A 159 9.22 -4.64 1.84
C ASP A 159 7.81 -4.70 2.41
N LEU A 160 6.84 -4.13 1.70
CA LEU A 160 5.45 -4.08 2.14
C LEU A 160 4.45 -4.26 0.98
N VAL A 161 3.55 -5.22 1.13
CA VAL A 161 2.40 -5.40 0.22
C VAL A 161 1.11 -5.06 0.94
N TYR A 162 0.32 -4.15 0.37
CA TYR A 162 -1.03 -3.89 0.84
C TYR A 162 -2.05 -4.63 -0.01
N ILE A 163 -3.11 -5.14 0.61
CA ILE A 163 -4.37 -5.34 -0.13
C ILE A 163 -5.10 -3.99 -0.21
N HIS A 164 -5.44 -3.57 -1.43
CA HIS A 164 -5.86 -2.20 -1.74
C HIS A 164 -7.38 -2.06 -1.71
N ASN A 165 -7.90 -1.22 -0.80
CA ASN A 165 -9.31 -0.87 -0.61
C ASN A 165 -10.24 -2.09 -0.64
N ALA A 166 -9.78 -3.19 -0.05
CA ALA A 166 -10.43 -4.48 -0.18
C ALA A 166 -11.84 -4.45 0.41
N PHE A 167 -11.99 -3.90 1.61
CA PHE A 167 -13.30 -3.91 2.26
C PHE A 167 -14.27 -2.99 1.54
N GLU A 168 -13.82 -1.79 1.17
CA GLU A 168 -14.56 -0.80 0.40
C GLU A 168 -15.02 -1.34 -0.96
N SER A 169 -14.24 -2.23 -1.57
CA SER A 169 -14.58 -2.78 -2.88
C SER A 169 -15.54 -3.97 -2.82
N TRP A 170 -15.81 -4.53 -1.64
CA TRP A 170 -16.55 -5.79 -1.47
C TRP A 170 -17.75 -5.68 -0.52
N HIS A 171 -17.85 -4.66 0.34
CA HIS A 171 -18.89 -4.61 1.38
C HIS A 171 -20.34 -4.52 0.84
N GLU A 172 -20.54 -4.08 -0.41
CA GLU A 172 -21.86 -4.11 -1.06
C GLU A 172 -22.19 -5.48 -1.68
N ASP A 173 -21.16 -6.24 -2.06
CA ASP A 173 -21.33 -7.47 -2.85
C ASP A 173 -21.49 -8.69 -1.95
N ILE A 174 -20.82 -8.69 -0.80
CA ILE A 174 -20.74 -9.83 0.11
C ILE A 174 -20.88 -9.41 1.57
N LYS A 175 -21.20 -10.40 2.43
CA LYS A 175 -21.26 -10.18 3.87
C LYS A 175 -19.85 -10.04 4.46
N ARG A 176 -19.75 -9.36 5.60
CA ARG A 176 -18.48 -9.15 6.31
C ARG A 176 -17.79 -10.47 6.64
N GLU A 177 -18.53 -11.50 7.04
CA GLU A 177 -17.96 -12.82 7.37
C GLU A 177 -17.29 -13.46 6.16
N GLU A 178 -17.90 -13.34 4.98
CA GLU A 178 -17.35 -13.86 3.72
C GLU A 178 -16.11 -13.07 3.30
N PHE A 179 -16.14 -11.74 3.42
CA PHE A 179 -14.97 -10.90 3.20
C PHE A 179 -13.80 -11.31 4.11
N MET A 180 -14.04 -11.53 5.40
CA MET A 180 -13.00 -11.94 6.34
C MET A 180 -12.42 -13.31 6.00
N GLN A 181 -13.23 -14.23 5.43
CA GLN A 181 -12.73 -15.51 4.91
C GLN A 181 -11.87 -15.33 3.65
N MET A 182 -12.26 -14.44 2.73
CA MET A 182 -11.45 -14.08 1.57
C MET A 182 -10.12 -13.43 1.97
N LEU A 183 -10.17 -12.47 2.89
CA LEU A 183 -8.99 -11.81 3.44
C LEU A 183 -8.05 -12.80 4.14
N SER A 184 -8.58 -13.81 4.84
CA SER A 184 -7.78 -14.88 5.45
C SER A 184 -6.94 -15.61 4.41
N ARG A 185 -7.54 -15.97 3.27
CA ARG A 185 -6.85 -16.66 2.16
C ARG A 185 -5.79 -15.76 1.50
N VAL A 186 -6.05 -14.46 1.41
CA VAL A 186 -5.02 -13.48 0.98
C VAL A 186 -3.85 -13.43 1.98
N PHE A 187 -4.12 -13.46 3.28
CA PHE A 187 -3.07 -13.49 4.30
C PHE A 187 -2.25 -14.79 4.25
N GLU A 188 -2.85 -15.93 3.91
CA GLU A 188 -2.12 -17.19 3.70
C GLU A 188 -1.10 -17.05 2.56
N VAL A 189 -1.49 -16.41 1.44
CA VAL A 189 -0.57 -16.08 0.34
C VAL A 189 0.57 -15.21 0.84
N TYR A 190 0.27 -14.14 1.58
CA TYR A 190 1.29 -13.24 2.10
C TYR A 190 2.26 -13.93 3.04
N GLU A 191 1.77 -14.72 3.99
CA GLU A 191 2.63 -15.48 4.90
C GLU A 191 3.51 -16.49 4.15
N ARG A 192 2.97 -17.15 3.12
CA ARG A 192 3.78 -18.02 2.26
C ARG A 192 4.87 -17.24 1.52
N TYR A 193 4.54 -16.08 0.93
CA TYR A 193 5.54 -15.22 0.27
C TYR A 193 6.59 -14.68 1.24
N ARG A 194 6.24 -14.46 2.52
CA ARG A 194 7.21 -14.14 3.58
C ARG A 194 8.16 -15.30 3.87
N SER A 195 7.62 -16.51 3.97
CA SER A 195 8.43 -17.71 4.26
C SER A 195 9.51 -17.99 3.21
N ILE A 196 9.30 -17.52 1.97
CA ILE A 196 10.26 -17.61 0.86
C ILE A 196 10.97 -16.29 0.55
N ASN A 197 10.93 -15.32 1.47
CA ASN A 197 11.61 -14.02 1.39
C ASN A 197 11.25 -13.15 0.16
N LYS A 198 10.06 -13.34 -0.44
CA LYS A 198 9.57 -12.49 -1.53
C LYS A 198 8.86 -11.23 -1.04
N ILE A 199 8.28 -11.27 0.16
CA ILE A 199 7.73 -10.08 0.83
C ILE A 199 8.20 -10.05 2.28
N ARG A 200 8.36 -8.87 2.89
CA ARG A 200 8.75 -8.77 4.31
C ARG A 200 7.55 -8.56 5.23
N TYR A 201 6.68 -7.63 4.88
CA TYR A 201 5.45 -7.31 5.61
C TYR A 201 4.25 -7.23 4.67
N TYR A 202 3.06 -7.26 5.27
CA TYR A 202 1.83 -6.93 4.56
C TYR A 202 0.90 -6.06 5.42
N GLY A 203 -0.15 -5.54 4.78
CA GLY A 203 -1.07 -4.61 5.39
C GLY A 203 -2.37 -4.42 4.61
N MET A 204 -3.18 -3.47 5.06
CA MET A 204 -4.34 -2.95 4.31
C MET A 204 -4.16 -1.47 3.99
N ALA A 205 -4.33 -1.11 2.72
CA ALA A 205 -4.47 0.29 2.30
C ALA A 205 -5.96 0.54 2.08
N THR A 206 -6.51 1.57 2.72
CA THR A 206 -7.97 1.74 2.88
C THR A 206 -8.33 3.21 2.70
N TRP A 207 -9.49 3.49 2.10
CA TRP A 207 -10.02 4.85 2.02
C TRP A 207 -10.86 5.19 3.25
N THR A 208 -11.72 4.26 3.66
CA THR A 208 -12.80 4.52 4.62
C THR A 208 -12.81 3.55 5.79
N CYS A 209 -12.44 2.28 5.61
CA CYS A 209 -12.95 1.25 6.53
C CYS A 209 -12.48 1.39 7.99
N PHE A 210 -11.36 2.06 8.21
CA PHE A 210 -10.83 2.38 9.54
C PHE A 210 -11.14 3.81 10.03
N ARG A 211 -11.85 4.60 9.23
CA ARG A 211 -12.08 6.04 9.42
C ARG A 211 -13.56 6.45 9.30
N VAL A 212 -14.48 5.50 9.34
CA VAL A 212 -15.94 5.74 9.41
C VAL A 212 -16.50 5.31 10.77
N PRO A 213 -17.67 5.82 11.20
CA PRO A 213 -18.27 5.41 12.47
C PRO A 213 -18.71 3.93 12.52
N PRO A 214 -18.82 3.29 13.70
CA PRO A 214 -19.16 1.87 13.82
C PRO A 214 -20.51 1.42 13.25
N ASP A 215 -21.46 2.34 13.09
CA ASP A 215 -22.77 2.12 12.47
C ASP A 215 -22.73 2.22 10.93
N ASN A 216 -21.61 2.65 10.35
CA ASN A 216 -21.41 2.66 8.91
C ASN A 216 -21.10 1.24 8.39
N LYS A 217 -21.72 0.87 7.26
CA LYS A 217 -21.51 -0.42 6.59
C LYS A 217 -20.05 -0.69 6.17
N GLU A 218 -19.30 0.38 5.86
CA GLU A 218 -17.89 0.32 5.50
C GLU A 218 -16.97 0.18 6.72
N TYR A 219 -17.50 0.19 7.94
CA TYR A 219 -16.69 0.08 9.15
C TYR A 219 -16.02 -1.29 9.34
N LEU A 220 -14.74 -1.29 9.73
CA LEU A 220 -14.01 -2.49 10.11
C LEU A 220 -13.17 -2.26 11.38
N TYR A 221 -13.19 -3.22 12.31
CA TYR A 221 -12.31 -3.18 13.48
C TYR A 221 -10.90 -3.64 13.10
N LEU A 222 -9.89 -2.81 13.37
CA LEU A 222 -8.50 -3.18 13.11
C LEU A 222 -8.07 -4.40 13.94
N GLU A 223 -8.57 -4.54 15.17
CA GLU A 223 -8.29 -5.69 16.02
C GLU A 223 -8.77 -7.02 15.40
N GLU A 224 -9.91 -7.03 14.71
CA GLU A 224 -10.41 -8.22 14.01
C GLU A 224 -9.46 -8.66 12.89
N VAL A 225 -8.95 -7.69 12.11
CA VAL A 225 -7.97 -7.95 11.05
C VAL A 225 -6.65 -8.45 11.62
N VAL A 226 -6.16 -7.86 12.72
CA VAL A 226 -4.94 -8.32 13.39
C VAL A 226 -5.12 -9.72 13.96
N ASN A 227 -6.28 -10.04 14.54
CA ASN A 227 -6.57 -11.38 15.04
C ASN A 227 -6.66 -12.41 13.91
N LEU A 228 -7.20 -12.02 12.75
CA LEU A 228 -7.17 -12.84 11.55
C LEU A 228 -5.72 -13.13 11.11
N ALA A 229 -4.86 -12.11 11.06
CA ALA A 229 -3.45 -12.29 10.75
C ALA A 229 -2.72 -13.19 11.75
N LYS A 230 -3.00 -13.06 13.07
CA LYS A 230 -2.47 -13.94 14.11
C LYS A 230 -2.92 -15.39 13.93
N LYS A 231 -4.17 -15.61 13.51
CA LYS A 231 -4.71 -16.95 13.24
C LYS A 231 -3.98 -17.63 12.07
N VAL A 232 -3.65 -16.86 11.03
CA VAL A 232 -2.99 -17.36 9.80
C VAL A 232 -1.46 -17.50 9.98
N GLY A 233 -0.79 -16.42 10.41
CA GLY A 233 0.67 -16.34 10.49
C GLY A 233 1.27 -16.55 11.88
N GLY A 234 0.45 -16.88 12.88
CA GLY A 234 0.88 -17.04 14.26
C GLY A 234 1.36 -15.74 14.91
N LYS A 235 2.14 -15.85 16.01
CA LYS A 235 2.65 -14.68 16.75
C LYS A 235 3.58 -13.78 15.92
N GLN A 236 4.25 -14.35 14.91
CA GLN A 236 5.21 -13.64 14.05
C GLN A 236 4.62 -13.30 12.67
N HIS A 237 3.30 -13.18 12.59
CA HIS A 237 2.59 -12.78 11.37
C HIS A 237 3.12 -11.45 10.81
N GLY A 238 2.97 -11.26 9.50
CA GLY A 238 3.55 -10.14 8.74
C GLY A 238 2.68 -8.90 8.67
N PHE A 239 1.42 -8.98 9.12
CA PHE A 239 0.54 -7.82 9.19
C PHE A 239 1.11 -6.78 10.14
N ARG A 240 1.66 -5.70 9.60
CA ARG A 240 2.37 -4.66 10.38
C ARG A 240 2.01 -3.24 9.99
N PHE A 241 1.24 -3.04 8.92
CA PHE A 241 0.97 -1.70 8.41
C PHE A 241 -0.49 -1.52 7.98
N ILE A 242 -1.00 -0.32 8.18
CA ILE A 242 -2.15 0.19 7.44
C ILE A 242 -1.78 1.48 6.69
N GLN A 243 -2.55 1.80 5.66
CA GLN A 243 -2.45 3.09 4.96
C GLN A 243 -3.84 3.70 4.82
N LEU A 244 -3.99 4.99 5.16
CA LEU A 244 -5.29 5.68 5.09
C LEU A 244 -5.15 7.18 4.88
N PRO A 245 -6.17 7.87 4.32
CA PRO A 245 -6.16 9.32 4.20
C PRO A 245 -6.16 10.03 5.56
N TYR A 246 -5.29 11.03 5.70
CA TYR A 246 -5.32 11.97 6.84
C TYR A 246 -4.76 13.33 6.42
N ASN A 247 -5.57 14.37 6.59
CA ASN A 247 -5.22 15.75 6.27
C ASN A 247 -6.23 16.70 6.94
N LEU A 248 -6.15 18.01 6.66
CA LEU A 248 -7.05 19.00 7.27
C LEU A 248 -8.54 18.80 6.92
N ALA A 249 -8.85 18.22 5.75
CA ALA A 249 -10.22 17.90 5.35
C ALA A 249 -10.68 16.50 5.83
N TYR A 250 -9.73 15.58 6.06
CA TYR A 250 -9.97 14.22 6.52
C TYR A 250 -9.32 13.99 7.88
N SER A 251 -9.97 14.51 8.93
CA SER A 251 -9.47 14.51 10.32
C SER A 251 -9.86 13.27 11.12
N GLU A 252 -10.64 12.35 10.55
CA GLU A 252 -11.26 11.22 11.25
C GLU A 252 -10.21 10.31 11.90
N ALA A 253 -9.03 10.15 11.29
CA ALA A 253 -7.96 9.34 11.87
C ALA A 253 -7.56 9.84 13.28
N LEU A 254 -7.61 11.15 13.51
CA LEU A 254 -7.28 11.80 14.77
C LEU A 254 -8.49 11.96 15.70
N LEU A 255 -9.68 12.21 15.16
CA LEU A 255 -10.83 12.65 15.96
C LEU A 255 -11.90 11.58 16.15
N LEU A 256 -12.06 10.66 15.21
CA LEU A 256 -13.12 9.68 15.26
C LEU A 256 -12.75 8.54 16.22
N LYS A 257 -13.55 8.40 17.27
CA LYS A 257 -13.46 7.29 18.22
C LYS A 257 -14.42 6.19 17.80
N GLY A 258 -13.88 5.04 17.40
CA GLY A 258 -14.66 3.90 16.97
C GLY A 258 -13.98 2.55 17.20
N GLN A 259 -12.65 2.54 17.31
CA GLN A 259 -11.87 1.32 17.47
C GLN A 259 -11.90 0.81 18.91
N ASN A 260 -11.74 -0.51 19.04
CA ASN A 260 -11.64 -1.21 20.32
C ASN A 260 -10.42 -2.14 20.24
N VAL A 261 -9.66 -2.23 21.33
CA VAL A 261 -8.51 -3.14 21.44
C VAL A 261 -8.54 -3.79 22.82
N GLY A 262 -8.81 -5.10 22.87
CA GLY A 262 -9.02 -5.84 24.10
C GLY A 262 -10.11 -5.21 24.97
N THR A 263 -9.76 -4.83 26.19
CA THR A 263 -10.67 -4.17 27.15
C THR A 263 -10.83 -2.68 26.90
N GLU A 264 -9.94 -2.04 26.14
CA GLU A 264 -9.99 -0.60 25.87
C GLU A 264 -10.95 -0.31 24.72
N LYS A 265 -11.81 0.69 24.92
CA LYS A 265 -12.90 1.04 24.02
C LYS A 265 -12.83 2.50 23.58
N ASN A 266 -13.50 2.84 22.48
CA ASN A 266 -13.62 4.21 21.97
C ASN A 266 -12.26 4.86 21.65
N LEU A 267 -11.38 4.09 21.03
CA LEU A 267 -10.09 4.56 20.55
C LEU A 267 -10.22 5.16 19.15
N THR A 268 -9.37 6.12 18.85
CA THR A 268 -9.07 6.54 17.49
C THR A 268 -8.26 5.44 16.79
N ILE A 269 -8.21 5.48 15.44
CA ILE A 269 -7.36 4.53 14.71
C ILE A 269 -5.87 4.72 15.04
N LEU A 270 -5.42 5.94 15.35
CA LEU A 270 -4.04 6.23 15.74
C LEU A 270 -3.68 5.59 17.09
N GLU A 271 -4.58 5.62 18.06
CA GLU A 271 -4.38 4.93 19.35
C GLU A 271 -4.46 3.41 19.19
N ALA A 272 -5.37 2.91 18.34
CA ALA A 272 -5.52 1.49 18.10
C ALA A 272 -4.29 0.85 17.45
N VAL A 273 -3.68 1.51 16.46
CA VAL A 273 -2.45 0.99 15.81
C VAL A 273 -1.29 0.89 16.80
N GLU A 274 -1.16 1.84 17.74
CA GLU A 274 -0.12 1.81 18.76
C GLU A 274 -0.26 0.58 19.66
N LYS A 275 -1.47 0.32 20.17
CA LYS A 275 -1.77 -0.83 21.03
C LYS A 275 -1.60 -2.17 20.34
N LEU A 276 -1.89 -2.22 19.03
CA LEU A 276 -1.77 -3.43 18.22
C LEU A 276 -0.36 -3.64 17.62
N ASN A 277 0.59 -2.74 17.91
CA ASN A 277 1.93 -2.72 17.31
C ASN A 277 1.88 -2.72 15.76
N ILE A 278 0.97 -1.92 15.21
CA ILE A 278 0.82 -1.65 13.78
C ILE A 278 1.36 -0.26 13.48
N LYS A 279 1.96 -0.09 12.30
CA LYS A 279 2.42 1.19 11.78
C LYS A 279 1.42 1.74 10.77
N ILE A 280 1.45 3.04 10.59
CA ILE A 280 0.53 3.75 9.71
C ILE A 280 1.29 4.68 8.79
N PHE A 281 0.99 4.59 7.49
CA PHE A 281 1.30 5.64 6.53
C PHE A 281 0.02 6.41 6.23
N THR A 282 0.08 7.74 6.28
CA THR A 282 -1.06 8.57 5.87
C THR A 282 -0.92 8.95 4.40
N SER A 283 -2.05 9.02 3.69
CA SER A 283 -2.09 9.39 2.28
C SER A 283 -2.82 10.72 2.07
N ILE A 284 -2.55 11.33 0.91
CA ILE A 284 -3.19 12.56 0.43
C ILE A 284 -3.08 13.73 1.44
N PRO A 285 -1.86 14.06 1.90
CA PRO A 285 -1.66 15.09 2.93
C PRO A 285 -2.12 16.49 2.48
N LEU A 286 -2.14 16.76 1.17
CA LEU A 286 -2.49 18.07 0.60
C LEU A 286 -3.85 18.09 -0.12
N PHE A 287 -4.66 17.04 0.07
CA PHE A 287 -5.94 16.85 -0.61
C PHE A 287 -5.88 17.14 -2.13
N GLN A 288 -4.91 16.53 -2.83
CA GLN A 288 -4.64 16.79 -4.25
C GLN A 288 -4.47 18.28 -4.56
N SER A 289 -3.59 18.95 -3.81
CA SER A 289 -3.28 20.38 -3.86
C SER A 289 -4.37 21.34 -3.36
N ARG A 290 -5.60 20.87 -3.10
CA ARG A 290 -6.70 21.72 -2.62
C ARG A 290 -6.40 22.42 -1.28
N LEU A 291 -5.56 21.80 -0.45
CA LEU A 291 -5.16 22.41 0.83
C LEU A 291 -4.06 23.46 0.70
N LEU A 292 -3.42 23.62 -0.47
CA LEU A 292 -2.47 24.72 -0.69
C LEU A 292 -3.17 26.08 -0.77
N SER A 293 -4.44 26.08 -1.18
CA SER A 293 -5.31 27.27 -1.20
C SER A 293 -6.21 27.39 0.03
N ALA A 294 -6.11 26.47 1.00
CA ALA A 294 -6.93 26.54 2.18
C ALA A 294 -6.52 27.71 3.07
N GLN A 295 -7.48 28.55 3.45
CA GLN A 295 -7.27 29.54 4.51
C GLN A 295 -7.48 28.83 5.84
N ILE A 296 -6.40 28.61 6.58
CA ILE A 296 -6.47 28.11 7.95
C ILE A 296 -6.74 29.32 8.84
N PRO A 297 -7.88 29.39 9.54
CA PRO A 297 -8.15 30.50 10.44
C PRO A 297 -7.06 30.55 11.51
N ASP A 298 -6.57 31.76 11.81
CA ASP A 298 -5.65 31.95 12.93
C ASP A 298 -6.47 31.80 14.21
N TYR A 299 -6.22 30.73 14.95
CA TYR A 299 -6.85 30.46 16.24
C TYR A 299 -5.90 30.79 17.41
N MET A 300 -4.88 31.63 17.18
CA MET A 300 -4.10 32.24 18.27
C MET A 300 -4.93 33.26 19.05
#